data_AF-A0A059LM46-F1
#
_entry.id   AF-A0A059LM46-F1
#
_cell.length_a   1.000
_cell.length_b   1.000
_cell.length_c   1.000
_cell.angle_alpha   90.00
_cell.angle_beta   90.00
_cell.angle_gamma   90.00
#
_symmetry.space_group_name_H-M   'P 1'
#
loop_
_entity.id
_entity.type
_entity.pdbx_description
1 polymer ?
#
loop_
_entity_poly.entity_id
_entity_poly.type
_entity_poly.pdbx_seq_one_letter_code
_entity_poly.pdbx_strand_id
1 'polypeptide(L)'
;MSRPLLAVFMACVLVSEVWGAEVADSCHAADQCCLAYEACVSCCLSPLYSGLRNLRTRLRARGHPETGVWESEFELCRGVCRTTSLSTQHENAYIASRKFCFSEHGRPHTEEVEEKALPAGLGYFPAEAGESCTAACARRPGGPATCSSEALSRANTCDALRHFFACEAGCTAGEKGDAQTPAYVQKGAPKWHWPSLCVLRFPGEQMDCGASDPHVQRLCVCSSAETA
;
A
#
# COMPACT_ATOMS: atom_id res chain seq x y z
N MET A 1 10.87 -2.82 39.04
CA MET A 1 10.64 -1.42 38.62
C MET A 1 10.32 -1.41 37.13
N SER A 2 9.08 -1.75 36.75
CA SER A 2 8.67 -1.98 35.37
C SER A 2 7.37 -1.22 35.08
N ARG A 3 7.46 0.09 34.83
CA ARG A 3 6.29 0.95 34.56
C ARG A 3 6.45 2.05 33.48
N PRO A 4 7.38 2.00 32.50
CA PRO A 4 7.26 2.89 31.33
C PRO A 4 6.65 2.21 30.09
N LEU A 5 6.68 0.87 29.97
CA LEU A 5 6.20 0.16 28.77
C LEU A 5 4.67 0.11 28.63
N LEU A 6 3.92 0.15 29.74
CA LEU A 6 2.46 0.04 29.69
C LEU A 6 1.76 1.32 29.18
N ALA A 7 2.38 2.50 29.36
CA ALA A 7 1.80 3.76 28.91
C ALA A 7 1.95 3.97 27.39
N VAL A 8 3.05 3.49 26.80
CA VAL A 8 3.27 3.52 25.33
C VAL A 8 2.35 2.53 24.62
N PHE A 9 2.04 1.40 25.26
CA PHE A 9 1.09 0.40 24.74
C PHE A 9 -0.33 0.96 24.57
N MET A 10 -0.78 1.84 25.48
CA MET A 10 -2.15 2.38 25.45
C MET A 10 -2.37 3.50 24.42
N ALA A 11 -1.32 4.15 23.93
CA ALA A 11 -1.44 5.22 22.95
C ALA A 11 -1.59 4.71 21.50
N CYS A 12 -1.17 3.46 21.24
CA CYS A 12 -1.06 2.93 19.89
C CYS A 12 -2.20 1.98 19.48
N VAL A 13 -2.96 1.44 20.45
CA VAL A 13 -4.17 0.65 20.22
C VAL A 13 -5.10 0.84 21.43
N LEU A 14 -6.31 1.37 21.20
CA LEU A 14 -7.60 0.90 21.72
C LEU A 14 -8.69 1.95 21.44
N VAL A 15 -9.42 1.79 20.32
CA VAL A 15 -10.88 1.94 20.36
C VAL A 15 -11.46 0.78 19.56
N SER A 16 -11.50 -0.39 20.20
CA SER A 16 -12.61 -1.29 19.99
C SER A 16 -13.32 -1.39 21.34
N GLU A 17 -14.58 -1.01 21.29
CA GLU A 17 -15.59 -1.12 22.33
C GLU A 17 -15.53 -0.06 23.44
N VAL A 18 -16.70 0.49 23.73
CA VAL A 18 -17.02 1.35 24.88
C VAL A 18 -16.99 2.88 24.57
N TRP A 19 -18.16 3.32 24.02
CA TRP A 19 -18.81 4.64 24.10
C TRP A 19 -18.67 5.56 22.88
N GLY A 20 -19.84 5.94 22.32
CA GLY A 20 -19.99 6.80 21.16
C GLY A 20 -19.54 8.24 21.41
N ALA A 21 -18.24 8.48 21.20
CA ALA A 21 -17.68 9.80 21.00
C ALA A 21 -16.62 9.73 19.89
N GLU A 22 -16.73 10.61 18.90
CA GLU A 22 -15.71 10.86 17.88
C GLU A 22 -14.38 11.25 18.57
N VAL A 23 -13.37 10.38 18.53
CA VAL A 23 -12.04 10.68 19.10
C VAL A 23 -11.07 10.99 17.98
N ALA A 24 -10.64 12.26 17.93
CA ALA A 24 -9.77 12.87 16.92
C ALA A 24 -8.29 12.42 16.95
N ASP A 25 -7.95 11.34 17.68
CA ASP A 25 -6.58 10.86 17.92
C ASP A 25 -6.35 9.40 17.48
N SER A 26 -7.20 8.85 16.62
CA SER A 26 -7.07 7.46 16.15
C SER A 26 -6.16 7.33 14.93
N CYS A 27 -5.24 6.38 15.01
CA CYS A 27 -4.48 5.88 13.86
C CYS A 27 -5.15 4.59 13.37
N HIS A 28 -5.30 4.45 12.06
CA HIS A 28 -5.89 3.27 11.45
C HIS A 28 -4.82 2.18 11.26
N ALA A 29 -5.09 0.97 11.76
CA ALA A 29 -4.06 -0.08 11.87
C ALA A 29 -3.56 -0.61 10.52
N ALA A 30 -4.43 -0.63 9.49
CA ALA A 30 -4.09 -1.24 8.20
C ALA A 30 -3.20 -0.35 7.32
N ASP A 31 -3.38 0.97 7.36
CA ASP A 31 -2.64 1.94 6.52
C ASP A 31 -1.65 2.77 7.34
N GLN A 32 -1.68 2.64 8.68
CA GLN A 32 -0.78 3.31 9.61
C GLN A 32 -0.83 4.84 9.45
N CYS A 33 -2.05 5.34 9.19
CA CYS A 33 -2.35 6.75 9.01
C CYS A 33 -3.23 7.28 10.13
N CYS A 34 -2.98 8.52 10.54
CA CYS A 34 -3.58 9.16 11.70
C CYS A 34 -4.18 10.51 11.33
N LEU A 35 -5.18 10.93 12.10
CA LEU A 35 -5.79 12.24 12.00
C LEU A 35 -4.85 13.37 12.47
N ALA A 36 -4.03 13.08 13.48
CA ALA A 36 -3.09 14.01 14.11
C ALA A 36 -1.62 13.58 13.92
N TYR A 37 -0.74 14.57 13.73
CA TYR A 37 0.70 14.34 13.53
C TYR A 37 1.36 13.72 14.77
N GLU A 38 1.05 14.20 15.97
CA GLU A 38 1.65 13.70 17.22
C GLU A 38 1.23 12.24 17.51
N ALA A 39 0.01 11.87 17.13
CA ALA A 39 -0.46 10.49 17.19
C ALA A 39 0.35 9.59 16.24
N CYS A 40 0.60 10.05 15.00
CA CYS A 40 1.46 9.34 14.05
C CYS A 40 2.88 9.14 14.59
N VAL A 41 3.52 10.19 15.11
CA VAL A 41 4.89 10.11 15.64
C VAL A 41 4.96 9.15 16.82
N SER A 42 3.98 9.22 17.73
CA SER A 42 3.89 8.34 18.90
C SER A 42 3.69 6.87 18.49
N CYS A 43 2.79 6.61 17.54
CA CYS A 43 2.55 5.26 17.03
C CYS A 43 3.75 4.71 16.28
N CYS A 44 4.41 5.53 15.46
CA CYS A 44 5.64 5.15 14.77
C CYS A 44 6.75 4.72 15.75
N LEU A 45 6.87 5.37 16.91
CA LEU A 45 7.83 5.02 17.97
C LEU A 45 7.45 3.78 18.78
N SER A 46 6.21 3.29 18.66
CA SER A 46 5.73 2.12 19.40
C SER A 46 6.60 0.89 19.12
N PRO A 47 6.96 0.07 20.12
CA PRO A 47 7.79 -1.13 19.94
C PRO A 47 7.21 -2.14 18.95
N LEU A 48 5.88 -2.11 18.75
CA LEU A 48 5.14 -2.94 17.78
C LEU A 48 5.65 -2.76 16.34
N TYR A 49 6.11 -1.56 15.97
CA TYR A 49 6.54 -1.24 14.62
C TYR A 49 8.07 -1.20 14.46
N SER A 50 8.80 -1.96 15.28
CA SER A 50 10.27 -2.00 15.28
C SER A 50 10.90 -2.44 13.97
N GLY A 51 10.18 -3.24 13.18
CA GLY A 51 10.60 -3.65 11.84
C GLY A 51 10.77 -2.49 10.84
N LEU A 52 10.10 -1.35 11.04
CA LEU A 52 10.21 -0.19 10.14
C LEU A 52 11.53 0.58 10.30
N ARG A 53 12.30 0.29 11.36
CA ARG A 53 13.38 1.12 11.92
C ARG A 53 14.79 0.71 11.49
N ASN A 54 15.01 0.14 10.30
CA ASN A 54 16.37 -0.04 9.81
C ASN A 54 16.97 1.31 9.36
N LEU A 55 17.36 2.15 10.32
CA LEU A 55 17.85 3.52 10.10
C LEU A 55 19.01 3.57 9.09
N ARG A 56 19.82 2.51 9.01
CA ARG A 56 20.97 2.43 8.09
C ARG A 56 20.60 2.24 6.63
N THR A 57 19.39 1.74 6.34
CA THR A 57 18.92 1.51 4.96
C THR A 57 17.78 2.45 4.55
N ARG A 58 17.15 3.13 5.52
CA ARG A 58 16.08 4.10 5.26
C ARG A 58 16.67 5.44 4.84
N LEU A 59 16.61 5.71 3.54
CA LEU A 59 16.95 7.02 2.96
C LEU A 59 15.92 8.08 3.39
N ARG A 60 16.34 9.35 3.49
CA ARG A 60 15.43 10.46 3.79
C ARG A 60 14.45 10.73 2.65
N ALA A 61 14.87 10.49 1.40
CA ALA A 61 14.00 10.45 0.24
C ALA A 61 14.15 9.13 -0.53
N ARG A 62 13.03 8.52 -0.92
CA ARG A 62 12.98 7.21 -1.57
C ARG A 62 13.68 7.26 -2.93
N GLY A 63 14.66 6.37 -3.13
CA GLY A 63 15.42 6.30 -4.40
C GLY A 63 16.44 7.42 -4.59
N HIS A 64 16.72 8.21 -3.54
CA HIS A 64 17.65 9.34 -3.57
C HIS A 64 18.75 9.18 -2.51
N PRO A 65 19.81 8.38 -2.78
CA PRO A 65 20.89 8.11 -1.83
C PRO A 65 21.60 9.36 -1.30
N GLU A 66 21.65 10.42 -2.11
CA GLU A 66 22.24 11.72 -1.79
C GLU A 66 21.57 12.41 -0.59
N THR A 67 20.33 12.03 -0.24
CA THR A 67 19.63 12.58 0.92
C THR A 67 20.10 11.99 2.26
N GLY A 68 20.95 10.96 2.20
CA GLY A 68 21.47 10.30 3.39
C GLY A 68 20.41 9.51 4.15
N VAL A 69 20.75 9.13 5.37
CA VAL A 69 19.93 8.30 6.25
C VAL A 69 19.51 9.09 7.50
N TRP A 70 18.63 8.48 8.30
CA TRP A 70 18.15 9.06 9.55
C TRP A 70 19.11 8.80 10.72
N GLU A 71 19.29 9.78 11.59
CA GLU A 71 20.24 9.69 12.72
C GLU A 71 19.61 9.01 13.94
N SER A 72 18.30 9.15 14.13
CA SER A 72 17.55 8.51 15.20
C SER A 72 16.15 8.07 14.77
N GLU A 73 15.56 7.16 15.53
CA GLU A 73 14.18 6.69 15.32
C GLU A 73 13.17 7.84 15.44
N PHE A 74 13.42 8.76 16.36
CA PHE A 74 12.59 9.95 16.54
C PHE A 74 12.61 10.85 15.30
N GLU A 75 13.78 11.10 14.73
CA GLU A 75 13.88 11.89 13.49
C GLU A 75 13.23 11.19 12.30
N LEU A 76 13.42 9.87 12.17
CA LEU A 76 12.72 9.07 11.16
C LEU A 76 11.20 9.27 11.29
N CYS A 77 10.64 9.04 12.49
CA CYS A 77 9.20 9.15 12.73
C CYS A 77 8.67 10.57 12.47
N ARG A 78 9.39 11.61 12.90
CA ARG A 78 9.05 13.01 12.57
C ARG A 78 9.10 13.31 11.08
N GLY A 79 10.00 12.65 10.35
CA GLY A 79 10.15 12.80 8.91
C GLY A 79 9.01 12.14 8.14
N VAL A 80 8.77 10.85 8.38
CA VAL A 80 7.77 10.06 7.65
C VAL A 80 6.35 10.51 7.93
N CYS A 81 6.04 10.92 9.18
CA CYS A 81 4.70 11.38 9.56
C CYS A 81 4.29 12.73 8.96
N ARG A 82 5.17 13.44 8.24
CA ARG A 82 4.78 14.67 7.56
C ARG A 82 3.80 14.37 6.43
N THR A 83 2.92 15.32 6.13
CA THR A 83 2.08 15.22 4.94
C THR A 83 2.94 15.22 3.69
N THR A 84 2.55 14.42 2.71
CA THR A 84 3.25 14.29 1.43
C THR A 84 2.28 14.58 0.29
N SER A 85 2.78 14.91 -0.88
CA SER A 85 1.94 15.02 -2.08
C SER A 85 1.25 13.70 -2.46
N LEU A 86 1.68 12.56 -1.90
CA LEU A 86 1.03 11.26 -2.12
C LEU A 86 -0.29 11.14 -1.37
N SER A 87 -0.52 11.95 -0.33
CA SER A 87 -1.78 12.01 0.42
C SER A 87 -2.71 13.14 -0.04
N THR A 88 -2.36 13.88 -1.10
CA THR A 88 -3.18 14.95 -1.69
C THR A 88 -3.90 14.48 -2.97
N GLN A 89 -5.19 14.83 -3.11
CA GLN A 89 -6.03 14.54 -4.27
C GLN A 89 -5.99 15.67 -5.31
N HIS A 90 -6.09 16.93 -4.86
CA HIS A 90 -5.96 18.13 -5.70
C HIS A 90 -5.47 19.30 -4.84
N GLU A 91 -4.37 19.95 -5.23
CA GLU A 91 -3.73 21.04 -4.50
C GLU A 91 -3.49 20.72 -3.01
N ASN A 92 -4.34 21.24 -2.12
CA ASN A 92 -4.28 21.08 -0.67
C ASN A 92 -5.39 20.19 -0.11
N ALA A 93 -6.23 19.60 -0.96
CA ALA A 93 -7.26 18.65 -0.56
C ALA A 93 -6.62 17.27 -0.34
N TYR A 94 -6.77 16.73 0.86
CA TYR A 94 -6.23 15.42 1.20
C TYR A 94 -7.20 14.30 0.80
N ILE A 95 -6.61 13.17 0.44
CA ILE A 95 -7.28 11.94 0.02
C ILE A 95 -8.21 11.37 1.11
N ALA A 96 -7.78 11.49 2.37
CA ALA A 96 -8.59 11.19 3.55
C ALA A 96 -8.26 12.17 4.67
N SER A 97 -9.12 12.25 5.68
CA SER A 97 -8.88 13.05 6.88
C SER A 97 -7.60 12.64 7.62
N ARG A 98 -7.30 11.33 7.62
CA ARG A 98 -6.08 10.72 8.17
C ARG A 98 -4.89 10.88 7.22
N LYS A 99 -4.24 12.04 7.28
CA LYS A 99 -3.19 12.47 6.33
C LYS A 99 -1.75 12.26 6.81
N PHE A 100 -1.56 11.90 8.08
CA PHE A 100 -0.24 11.71 8.69
C PHE A 100 0.05 10.20 8.77
N CYS A 101 1.00 9.70 8.01
CA CYS A 101 1.20 8.26 7.85
C CYS A 101 2.65 7.86 8.14
N PHE A 102 2.85 6.72 8.79
CA PHE A 102 4.18 6.14 9.02
C PHE A 102 4.41 4.82 8.27
N SER A 103 3.45 4.39 7.44
CA SER A 103 3.62 3.29 6.50
C SER A 103 4.63 3.62 5.41
N GLU A 104 5.16 2.58 4.76
CA GLU A 104 6.13 2.73 3.65
C GLU A 104 5.59 3.57 2.49
N HIS A 105 4.28 3.54 2.25
CA HIS A 105 3.64 4.28 1.16
C HIS A 105 3.24 5.71 1.55
N GLY A 106 3.22 6.06 2.84
CA GLY A 106 2.99 7.42 3.31
C GLY A 106 1.63 8.02 2.93
N ARG A 107 0.58 7.20 2.82
CA ARG A 107 -0.75 7.64 2.40
C ARG A 107 -1.87 6.79 2.99
N PRO A 108 -3.08 7.37 3.19
CA PRO A 108 -4.22 6.62 3.66
C PRO A 108 -4.85 5.77 2.56
N HIS A 109 -5.54 4.70 2.99
CA HIS A 109 -6.48 3.99 2.13
C HIS A 109 -7.77 4.82 1.98
N THR A 110 -8.38 4.82 0.81
CA THR A 110 -9.62 5.58 0.52
C THR A 110 -10.87 4.72 0.71
N GLU A 111 -11.18 4.39 1.98
CA GLU A 111 -12.44 3.79 2.49
C GLU A 111 -12.94 2.45 1.85
N GLU A 112 -13.66 1.63 2.62
CA GLU A 112 -14.26 0.30 2.30
C GLU A 112 -13.36 -0.96 2.21
N VAL A 113 -12.11 -0.92 2.65
CA VAL A 113 -11.16 -2.04 2.42
C VAL A 113 -11.45 -3.30 3.26
N GLU A 114 -12.17 -3.20 4.39
CA GLU A 114 -12.49 -4.39 5.20
C GLU A 114 -13.47 -5.35 4.52
N GLU A 115 -14.30 -4.89 3.58
CA GLU A 115 -15.36 -5.72 2.98
C GLU A 115 -14.86 -6.61 1.83
N LYS A 116 -13.59 -6.48 1.43
CA LYS A 116 -12.99 -7.25 0.31
C LYS A 116 -11.69 -7.97 0.66
N ALA A 117 -11.56 -8.42 1.90
CA ALA A 117 -10.54 -9.43 2.24
C ALA A 117 -10.63 -10.60 1.23
N LEU A 118 -9.47 -11.04 0.73
CA LEU A 118 -9.43 -12.21 -0.14
C LEU A 118 -9.88 -13.44 0.67
N PRO A 119 -10.73 -14.32 0.09
CA PRO A 119 -11.05 -15.61 0.70
C PRO A 119 -9.79 -16.43 1.02
N ALA A 120 -9.91 -17.38 1.94
CA ALA A 120 -8.85 -18.34 2.22
C ALA A 120 -8.39 -19.05 0.93
N GLY A 121 -7.08 -19.31 0.82
CA GLY A 121 -6.46 -19.90 -0.36
C GLY A 121 -6.17 -18.92 -1.52
N LEU A 122 -6.63 -17.67 -1.43
CA LEU A 122 -6.28 -16.61 -2.39
C LEU A 122 -5.30 -15.61 -1.76
N GLY A 123 -4.35 -15.13 -2.56
CA GLY A 123 -3.43 -14.09 -2.13
C GLY A 123 -3.04 -13.16 -3.26
N TYR A 124 -2.86 -11.88 -2.93
CA TYR A 124 -2.24 -10.91 -3.82
C TYR A 124 -0.76 -11.25 -4.02
N PHE A 125 -0.27 -11.08 -5.25
CA PHE A 125 1.13 -11.25 -5.57
C PHE A 125 1.55 -10.23 -6.66
N PRO A 126 2.50 -9.32 -6.39
CA PRO A 126 2.95 -8.36 -7.37
C PRO A 126 3.86 -9.02 -8.41
N ALA A 127 3.52 -8.86 -9.69
CA ALA A 127 4.36 -9.26 -10.82
C ALA A 127 5.51 -8.27 -11.03
N GLU A 128 6.62 -8.78 -11.56
CA GLU A 128 7.71 -7.93 -12.06
C GLU A 128 7.31 -7.23 -13.36
N ALA A 129 8.15 -6.29 -13.79
CA ALA A 129 7.94 -5.58 -15.06
C ALA A 129 7.97 -6.58 -16.23
N GLY A 130 6.98 -6.54 -17.12
CA GLY A 130 6.92 -7.47 -18.25
C GLY A 130 6.56 -8.90 -17.85
N GLU A 131 6.22 -9.15 -16.59
CA GLU A 131 5.78 -10.46 -16.11
C GLU A 131 4.25 -10.56 -16.18
N SER A 132 3.74 -11.68 -16.72
CA SER A 132 2.31 -11.98 -16.69
C SER A 132 1.89 -12.54 -15.33
N CYS A 133 0.60 -12.46 -14.99
CA CYS A 133 0.12 -13.04 -13.74
C CYS A 133 0.24 -14.56 -13.68
N THR A 134 0.15 -15.24 -14.83
CA THR A 134 0.41 -16.67 -14.92
C THR A 134 1.85 -17.00 -14.49
N ALA A 135 2.84 -16.25 -14.98
CA ALA A 135 4.24 -16.44 -14.60
C ALA A 135 4.51 -16.06 -13.14
N ALA A 136 3.97 -14.92 -12.70
CA ALA A 136 4.13 -14.42 -11.34
C ALA A 136 3.59 -15.41 -10.30
N CYS A 137 2.38 -15.96 -10.51
CA CYS A 137 1.81 -16.96 -9.61
C CYS A 137 2.61 -18.27 -9.61
N ALA A 138 3.16 -18.69 -10.75
CA ALA A 138 3.97 -19.90 -10.84
C ALA A 138 5.30 -19.79 -10.06
N ARG A 139 5.90 -18.59 -9.96
CA ARG A 139 7.12 -18.36 -9.17
C ARG A 139 6.88 -18.03 -7.69
N ARG A 140 5.63 -18.02 -7.25
CA ARG A 140 5.29 -17.61 -5.88
C ARG A 140 5.99 -18.51 -4.85
N PRO A 141 6.60 -17.93 -3.80
CA PRO A 141 7.12 -18.72 -2.68
C PRO A 141 5.98 -19.45 -1.97
N GLY A 142 6.18 -20.74 -1.64
CA GLY A 142 5.16 -21.56 -0.95
C GLY A 142 4.50 -22.63 -1.82
N GLY A 143 4.91 -22.78 -3.09
CA GLY A 143 4.47 -23.85 -3.98
C GLY A 143 3.79 -23.33 -5.25
N PRO A 144 3.50 -24.21 -6.22
CA PRO A 144 2.86 -23.81 -7.46
C PRO A 144 1.47 -23.22 -7.18
N ALA A 145 1.25 -21.99 -7.63
CA ALA A 145 -0.03 -21.32 -7.57
C ALA A 145 -0.50 -20.93 -8.97
N THR A 146 -1.82 -20.86 -9.15
CA THR A 146 -2.44 -20.52 -10.43
C THR A 146 -3.07 -19.13 -10.34
N CYS A 147 -3.02 -18.36 -11.42
CA CYS A 147 -3.73 -17.09 -11.50
C CYS A 147 -5.24 -17.33 -11.52
N SER A 148 -5.98 -16.59 -10.68
CA SER A 148 -7.45 -16.59 -10.69
C SER A 148 -7.96 -15.32 -11.39
N SER A 149 -8.44 -15.45 -12.63
CA SER A 149 -8.99 -14.33 -13.39
C SER A 149 -10.26 -13.75 -12.75
N GLU A 150 -11.10 -14.60 -12.17
CA GLU A 150 -12.29 -14.18 -11.43
C GLU A 150 -11.91 -13.32 -10.21
N ALA A 151 -10.96 -13.80 -9.39
CA ALA A 151 -10.52 -13.08 -8.20
C ALA A 151 -9.64 -11.87 -8.53
N LEU A 152 -9.04 -11.79 -9.73
CA LEU A 152 -8.24 -10.65 -10.18
C LEU A 152 -9.05 -9.34 -10.18
N SER A 153 -10.37 -9.42 -10.34
CA SER A 153 -11.30 -8.29 -10.15
C SER A 153 -11.18 -7.60 -8.78
N ARG A 154 -10.72 -8.32 -7.75
CA ARG A 154 -10.50 -7.77 -6.40
C ARG A 154 -9.24 -6.93 -6.31
N ALA A 155 -8.24 -7.20 -7.15
CA ALA A 155 -7.05 -6.35 -7.29
C ALA A 155 -7.35 -5.05 -8.07
N ASN A 156 -8.53 -4.92 -8.68
CA ASN A 156 -8.92 -3.77 -9.50
C ASN A 156 -9.48 -2.61 -8.68
N THR A 157 -8.80 -2.27 -7.60
CA THR A 157 -9.09 -1.06 -6.83
C THR A 157 -7.82 -0.27 -6.65
N CYS A 158 -7.96 1.05 -6.52
CA CYS A 158 -6.81 1.91 -6.28
C CYS A 158 -6.10 1.50 -4.98
N ASP A 159 -6.84 1.17 -3.92
CA ASP A 159 -6.25 0.76 -2.65
C ASP A 159 -5.48 -0.56 -2.75
N ALA A 160 -5.99 -1.56 -3.47
CA ALA A 160 -5.26 -2.81 -3.69
C ALA A 160 -3.94 -2.53 -4.41
N LEU A 161 -3.95 -1.77 -5.50
CA LEU A 161 -2.72 -1.40 -6.21
C LEU A 161 -1.77 -0.58 -5.34
N ARG A 162 -2.31 0.37 -4.58
CA ARG A 162 -1.55 1.26 -3.70
C ARG A 162 -0.90 0.54 -2.51
N HIS A 163 -1.41 -0.61 -2.14
CA HIS A 163 -0.81 -1.44 -1.09
C HIS A 163 0.50 -2.10 -1.55
N PHE A 164 0.65 -2.36 -2.85
CA PHE A 164 1.84 -3.04 -3.39
C PHE A 164 2.74 -2.11 -4.21
N PHE A 165 2.18 -1.03 -4.76
CA PHE A 165 2.87 -0.16 -5.70
C PHE A 165 2.86 1.30 -5.26
N ALA A 166 3.79 2.08 -5.81
CA ALA A 166 3.98 3.46 -5.41
C ALA A 166 2.87 4.40 -5.90
N CYS A 167 2.30 4.19 -7.10
CA CYS A 167 1.23 5.00 -7.68
C CYS A 167 1.43 6.52 -7.46
N GLU A 168 2.63 7.04 -7.74
CA GLU A 168 3.02 8.41 -7.33
C GLU A 168 2.18 9.49 -8.01
N ALA A 169 1.71 9.21 -9.23
CA ALA A 169 0.84 10.09 -9.99
C ALA A 169 -0.65 9.79 -9.76
N GLY A 170 -0.97 8.89 -8.82
CA GLY A 170 -2.34 8.54 -8.43
C GLY A 170 -2.88 7.30 -9.14
N CYS A 171 -4.22 7.22 -9.20
CA CYS A 171 -4.92 6.13 -9.86
C CYS A 171 -5.89 6.67 -10.92
N THR A 172 -6.11 5.88 -11.96
CA THR A 172 -7.04 6.21 -13.04
C THR A 172 -7.64 4.96 -13.67
N ALA A 173 -8.77 5.09 -14.34
CA ALA A 173 -9.31 4.02 -15.16
C ALA A 173 -8.48 3.89 -16.44
N GLY A 174 -8.13 2.66 -16.81
CA GLY A 174 -7.49 2.34 -18.06
C GLY A 174 -8.45 2.39 -19.23
N GLU A 175 -7.90 2.19 -20.43
CA GLU A 175 -8.68 2.19 -21.65
C GLU A 175 -9.41 0.86 -21.85
N LYS A 176 -10.50 0.89 -22.62
CA LYS A 176 -11.24 -0.33 -22.98
C LYS A 176 -10.32 -1.26 -23.79
N GLY A 177 -10.31 -2.54 -23.45
CA GLY A 177 -9.47 -3.54 -24.13
C GLY A 177 -8.01 -3.60 -23.67
N ASP A 178 -7.58 -2.72 -22.75
CA ASP A 178 -6.24 -2.83 -22.15
C ASP A 178 -6.15 -4.01 -21.16
N ALA A 179 -5.67 -5.14 -21.65
CA ALA A 179 -5.54 -6.39 -20.89
C ALA A 179 -4.46 -6.35 -19.80
N GLN A 180 -3.58 -5.34 -19.78
CA GLN A 180 -2.43 -5.27 -18.87
C GLN A 180 -2.82 -4.74 -17.48
N THR A 181 -4.04 -4.21 -17.35
CA THR A 181 -4.61 -3.71 -16.09
C THR A 181 -5.29 -4.83 -15.27
N PRO A 182 -5.45 -4.69 -13.93
CA PRO A 182 -4.97 -3.61 -13.09
C PRO A 182 -3.45 -3.65 -12.87
N ALA A 183 -2.81 -2.48 -12.88
CA ALA A 183 -1.36 -2.38 -12.97
C ALA A 183 -0.79 -1.07 -12.42
N TYR A 184 0.49 -1.08 -12.11
CA TYR A 184 1.32 0.11 -11.94
C TYR A 184 2.23 0.29 -13.16
N VAL A 185 2.23 1.49 -13.73
CA VAL A 185 3.15 1.86 -14.80
C VAL A 185 4.42 2.43 -14.19
N GLN A 186 5.57 1.87 -14.56
CA GLN A 186 6.85 2.31 -14.03
C GLN A 186 7.18 3.77 -14.36
N LYS A 187 7.88 4.43 -13.45
CA LYS A 187 8.40 5.79 -13.62
C LYS A 187 9.22 5.98 -14.92
N GLY A 188 9.92 4.94 -15.35
CA GLY A 188 10.74 4.95 -16.58
C GLY A 188 9.95 4.73 -17.87
N ALA A 189 8.64 4.52 -17.80
CA ALA A 189 7.81 4.33 -18.98
C ALA A 189 7.75 5.62 -19.84
N PRO A 190 7.51 5.49 -21.16
CA PRO A 190 7.30 6.64 -22.02
C PRO A 190 6.16 7.52 -21.52
N LYS A 191 6.23 8.84 -21.75
CA LYS A 191 5.23 9.81 -21.26
C LYS A 191 3.79 9.48 -21.70
N TRP A 192 3.62 8.97 -22.92
CA TRP A 192 2.31 8.58 -23.46
C TRP A 192 1.76 7.28 -22.85
N HIS A 193 2.55 6.57 -22.03
CA HIS A 193 2.17 5.36 -21.31
C HIS A 193 1.83 5.61 -19.84
N TRP A 194 1.66 6.88 -19.43
CA TRP A 194 1.10 7.25 -18.12
C TRP A 194 2.04 6.82 -16.97
N PRO A 195 3.32 7.23 -16.99
CA PRO A 195 4.32 6.79 -16.01
C PRO A 195 3.92 7.16 -14.59
N SER A 196 4.24 6.29 -13.63
CA SER A 196 3.93 6.44 -12.20
C SER A 196 2.44 6.43 -11.84
N LEU A 197 1.54 6.11 -12.77
CA LEU A 197 0.12 5.89 -12.48
C LEU A 197 -0.16 4.43 -12.16
N CYS A 198 -1.12 4.22 -11.26
CA CYS A 198 -1.81 2.95 -11.12
C CYS A 198 -3.08 2.97 -11.99
N VAL A 199 -3.18 2.03 -12.92
CA VAL A 199 -4.23 1.98 -13.93
C VAL A 199 -5.14 0.80 -13.62
N LEU A 200 -6.43 1.10 -13.45
CA LEU A 200 -7.48 0.12 -13.18
C LEU A 200 -8.03 -0.45 -14.49
N ARG A 201 -8.48 -1.70 -14.48
CA ARG A 201 -9.23 -2.28 -15.59
C ARG A 201 -10.52 -1.50 -15.81
N PHE A 202 -10.81 -1.23 -17.08
CA PHE A 202 -12.05 -0.57 -17.48
C PHE A 202 -13.28 -1.35 -16.97
N PRO A 203 -14.30 -0.67 -16.42
CA PRO A 203 -15.48 -1.34 -15.85
C PRO A 203 -16.18 -2.28 -16.85
N GLY A 204 -16.50 -3.50 -16.41
CA GLY A 204 -17.20 -4.51 -17.22
C GLY A 204 -16.31 -5.31 -18.18
N GLU A 205 -15.02 -5.00 -18.26
CA GLU A 205 -14.06 -5.81 -19.01
C GLU A 205 -13.57 -7.01 -18.21
N GLN A 206 -13.25 -8.09 -18.94
CA GLN A 206 -12.68 -9.29 -18.33
C GLN A 206 -11.21 -9.08 -17.94
N MET A 207 -10.79 -9.83 -16.92
CA MET A 207 -9.42 -9.88 -16.44
C MET A 207 -8.61 -10.90 -17.23
N ASP A 208 -7.37 -10.56 -17.56
CA ASP A 208 -6.46 -11.40 -18.33
C ASP A 208 -5.23 -11.79 -17.49
N CYS A 209 -4.95 -13.09 -17.32
CA CYS A 209 -3.78 -13.55 -16.58
C CYS A 209 -2.48 -13.58 -17.40
N GLY A 210 -2.57 -13.69 -18.73
CA GLY A 210 -1.45 -13.85 -19.65
C GLY A 210 -0.88 -12.54 -20.19
N ALA A 211 -1.65 -11.46 -20.16
CA ALA A 211 -1.17 -10.15 -20.59
C ALA A 211 0.04 -9.67 -19.78
N SER A 212 1.00 -9.05 -20.46
CA SER A 212 2.23 -8.48 -19.90
C SER A 212 2.72 -7.31 -20.75
N ASP A 213 3.44 -6.38 -20.13
CA ASP A 213 4.11 -5.27 -20.82
C ASP A 213 5.40 -4.87 -20.08
N PRO A 214 6.51 -4.62 -20.80
CA PRO A 214 7.82 -4.35 -20.18
C PRO A 214 7.85 -3.19 -19.19
N HIS A 215 6.93 -2.23 -19.29
CA HIS A 215 6.86 -1.05 -18.45
C HIS A 215 5.80 -1.15 -17.36
N VAL A 216 5.11 -2.28 -17.27
CA VAL A 216 3.96 -2.48 -16.40
C VAL A 216 4.24 -3.56 -15.37
N GLN A 217 3.92 -3.27 -14.11
CA GLN A 217 3.88 -4.23 -13.02
C GLN A 217 2.43 -4.52 -12.66
N ARG A 218 2.02 -5.78 -12.71
CA ARG A 218 0.63 -6.18 -12.48
C ARG A 218 0.42 -6.64 -11.05
N LEU A 219 -0.73 -6.32 -10.45
CA LEU A 219 -1.11 -6.93 -9.17
C LEU A 219 -1.97 -8.16 -9.45
N CYS A 220 -1.41 -9.34 -9.18
CA CYS A 220 -2.05 -10.61 -9.48
C CYS A 220 -2.77 -11.16 -8.26
N VAL A 221 -3.78 -12.01 -8.49
CA VAL A 221 -4.42 -12.81 -7.45
C VAL A 221 -4.16 -14.28 -7.76
N CYS A 222 -3.42 -14.93 -6.87
CA CYS A 222 -2.99 -16.30 -7.04
C CYS A 222 -3.75 -17.20 -6.06
N SER A 223 -4.32 -18.29 -6.58
CA SER A 223 -4.88 -19.38 -5.78
C SER A 223 -3.79 -20.38 -5.47
N SER A 224 -3.48 -20.58 -4.20
CA SER A 224 -2.76 -21.79 -3.79
C SER A 224 -3.66 -22.98 -4.04
N ALA A 225 -3.14 -24.02 -4.69
CA ALA A 225 -3.78 -25.33 -4.62
C ALA A 225 -3.70 -25.75 -3.15
N GLU A 226 -4.79 -25.64 -2.39
CA GLU A 226 -4.90 -26.37 -1.14
C GLU A 226 -4.62 -27.84 -1.47
N THR A 227 -3.67 -28.44 -0.76
CA THR A 227 -3.55 -29.89 -0.67
C THR A 227 -4.91 -30.42 -0.26
N ALA A 228 -5.63 -30.97 -1.23
CA ALA A 228 -6.86 -31.73 -1.03
C ALA A 228 -6.65 -32.86 -0.03
#